data_AF-A0A2M8E336-F1
#
_entry.id   AF-A0A2M8E336-F1
#
_cell.length_a   1.000
_cell.length_b   1.000
_cell.length_c   1.000
_cell.angle_alpha   90.00
_cell.angle_beta   90.00
_cell.angle_gamma   90.00
#
_symmetry.space_group_name_H-M   'P 1'
#
loop_
_entity.id
_entity.type
_entity.pdbx_description
1 polymer ?
#
loop_
_entity_poly.entity_id
_entity_poly.type
_entity_poly.pdbx_seq_one_letter_code
_entity_poly.pdbx_strand_id
1 'polypeptide(L)'
;MSGPYAMSAYTDFIFAGGVPLGSTAFAPMLTTSYKKSYSDLNIYSSPSDIYEPAFATGIESLIPGNYDFTTVFSAGKLPQTALFSDVSVLPGLTPLVTGTASDALFALGVGTPNLINNSTRLSFVTDAKTYGFDGALPTALTGAAQTLQLATGVTHPLRVAAQRNDLRAGWTGPVSTSPMLLCGGNGDPTVFFDLNTRVMAGVWDAKVAGGLVTVLDVDSSPTSASDPFAAAKVGFTTTKTSTYTAAYSAAIAAGKTPTEATTAAATAVTSAYHGGLVPPFCNAAARGFFSHF
;
A
#
# COMPACT_ATOMS: atom_id res chain seq x y z
N MET A 1 9.35 2.62 -8.30
CA MET A 1 8.85 1.82 -7.16
C MET A 1 7.33 1.79 -7.25
N SER A 2 6.67 0.77 -6.70
CA SER A 2 5.20 0.72 -6.67
C SER A 2 4.71 2.02 -6.01
N GLY A 3 4.00 2.85 -6.76
CA GLY A 3 3.55 4.17 -6.31
C GLY A 3 2.08 4.11 -5.91
N PRO A 4 1.64 4.79 -4.84
CA PRO A 4 0.24 4.77 -4.42
C PRO A 4 -0.56 5.75 -5.28
N TYR A 5 -0.87 5.35 -6.50
CA TYR A 5 -1.49 6.23 -7.49
C TYR A 5 -3.02 6.22 -7.45
N ALA A 6 -3.61 5.03 -7.23
CA ALA A 6 -5.05 4.79 -7.21
C ALA A 6 -5.56 4.96 -5.77
N MET A 7 -5.35 6.14 -5.19
CA MET A 7 -5.55 6.41 -3.75
C MET A 7 -6.93 6.04 -3.24
N SER A 8 -7.99 6.18 -4.04
CA SER A 8 -9.36 5.82 -3.67
C SER A 8 -9.51 4.30 -3.52
N ALA A 9 -9.08 3.54 -4.53
CA ALA A 9 -9.08 2.08 -4.49
C ALA A 9 -8.22 1.55 -3.35
N TYR A 10 -7.04 2.13 -3.18
CA TYR A 10 -6.10 1.71 -2.16
C TYR A 10 -6.63 1.96 -0.75
N THR A 11 -7.23 3.14 -0.51
CA THR A 11 -7.85 3.45 0.80
C THR A 11 -9.05 2.55 1.07
N ASP A 12 -9.94 2.35 0.09
CA ASP A 12 -11.08 1.44 0.26
C ASP A 12 -10.64 0.00 0.56
N PHE A 13 -9.59 -0.50 -0.10
CA PHE A 13 -9.02 -1.83 0.15
C PHE A 13 -8.49 -1.97 1.58
N ILE A 14 -7.78 -0.95 2.07
CA ILE A 14 -7.26 -0.92 3.45
C ILE A 14 -8.42 -1.03 4.43
N PHE A 15 -9.43 -0.16 4.32
CA PHE A 15 -10.56 -0.14 5.26
C PHE A 15 -11.43 -1.40 5.17
N ALA A 16 -11.46 -2.07 4.01
CA ALA A 16 -12.06 -3.39 3.83
C ALA A 16 -11.27 -4.54 4.48
N GLY A 17 -10.09 -4.27 5.04
CA GLY A 17 -9.29 -5.24 5.81
C GLY A 17 -8.01 -5.71 5.11
N GLY A 18 -7.71 -5.21 3.91
CA GLY A 18 -6.45 -5.47 3.21
C GLY A 18 -5.31 -4.58 3.70
N VAL A 19 -4.92 -4.74 4.96
CA VAL A 19 -4.02 -3.81 5.64
C VAL A 19 -2.55 -3.99 5.19
N PRO A 20 -1.90 -2.96 4.62
CA PRO A 20 -0.52 -3.01 4.17
C PRO A 20 0.47 -2.81 5.32
N LEU A 21 1.71 -3.24 5.09
CA LEU A 21 2.81 -3.00 6.00
C LEU A 21 3.06 -1.49 6.17
N GLY A 22 3.34 -1.06 7.40
CA GLY A 22 3.64 0.35 7.71
C GLY A 22 2.42 1.26 7.80
N SER A 23 1.21 0.75 7.58
CA SER A 23 -0.04 1.53 7.62
C SER A 23 -0.24 2.33 8.90
N THR A 24 0.23 1.82 10.04
CA THR A 24 0.14 2.51 11.34
C THR A 24 1.00 3.77 11.41
N ALA A 25 2.12 3.85 10.67
CA ALA A 25 2.92 5.06 10.52
C ALA A 25 2.39 6.00 9.44
N PHE A 26 1.90 5.46 8.31
CA PHE A 26 1.38 6.27 7.21
C PHE A 26 0.01 6.91 7.51
N ALA A 27 -0.86 6.26 8.29
CA ALA A 27 -2.19 6.77 8.58
C ALA A 27 -2.16 8.15 9.25
N PRO A 28 -1.40 8.40 10.33
CA PRO A 28 -1.21 9.74 10.90
C PRO A 28 -0.66 10.78 9.93
N MET A 29 0.30 10.40 9.08
CA MET A 29 0.85 11.29 8.07
C MET A 29 -0.23 11.74 7.08
N LEU A 30 -1.03 10.79 6.58
CA LEU A 30 -2.09 11.07 5.60
C LEU A 30 -3.24 11.88 6.20
N THR A 31 -3.79 11.47 7.35
CA THR A 31 -4.93 12.17 7.96
C THR A 31 -4.54 13.59 8.41
N THR A 32 -3.35 13.77 8.96
CA THR A 32 -2.84 15.10 9.37
C THR A 32 -2.57 15.97 8.14
N SER A 33 -2.02 15.40 7.07
CA SER A 33 -1.84 16.11 5.80
C SER A 33 -3.17 16.55 5.20
N TYR A 34 -4.17 15.66 5.16
CA TYR A 34 -5.52 15.99 4.68
C TYR A 34 -6.20 17.03 5.54
N LYS A 35 -6.10 16.93 6.88
CA LYS A 35 -6.65 17.93 7.80
C LYS A 35 -6.08 19.33 7.55
N LYS A 36 -4.79 19.42 7.23
CA LYS A 36 -4.11 20.69 6.92
C LYS A 36 -4.41 21.21 5.51
N SER A 37 -4.60 20.31 4.55
CA SER A 37 -4.75 20.65 3.12
C SER A 37 -6.19 20.95 2.71
N TYR A 38 -7.18 20.36 3.39
CA TYR A 38 -8.58 20.42 3.00
C TYR A 38 -9.44 21.02 4.12
N SER A 39 -9.39 22.35 4.25
CA SER A 39 -10.18 23.06 5.26
C SER A 39 -11.70 22.91 5.09
N ASP A 40 -12.15 22.56 3.89
CA ASP A 40 -13.54 22.27 3.57
C ASP A 40 -13.97 20.84 3.95
N LEU A 41 -13.01 19.95 4.21
CA LEU A 41 -13.28 18.60 4.72
C LEU A 41 -13.05 18.55 6.22
N ASN A 42 -14.08 18.14 6.97
CA ASN A 42 -13.91 17.84 8.38
C ASN A 42 -13.24 16.47 8.57
N ILE A 43 -11.92 16.39 8.33
CA ILE A 43 -11.16 15.16 8.53
C ILE A 43 -11.24 14.72 10.00
N TYR A 44 -11.03 15.65 10.92
CA TYR A 44 -11.35 15.57 12.35
C TYR A 44 -11.33 16.96 12.98
N SER A 45 -11.93 17.09 14.16
CA SER A 45 -11.79 18.24 15.08
C SER A 45 -10.70 18.00 16.12
N SER A 46 -10.52 16.76 16.55
CA SER A 46 -9.41 16.33 17.43
C SER A 46 -8.84 14.98 16.97
N PRO A 47 -7.56 14.66 17.23
CA PRO A 47 -7.01 13.35 16.88
C PRO A 47 -7.79 12.16 17.47
N SER A 48 -8.44 12.34 18.63
CA SER A 48 -9.27 11.32 19.28
C SER A 48 -10.52 10.94 18.48
N ASP A 49 -10.90 11.74 17.48
CA ASP A 49 -12.01 11.43 16.58
C ASP A 49 -11.65 10.22 15.69
N ILE A 50 -10.37 10.04 15.36
CA ILE A 50 -9.85 8.96 14.50
C ILE A 50 -9.13 7.88 15.29
N TYR A 51 -8.33 8.26 16.28
CA TYR A 51 -7.37 7.36 16.92
C TYR A 51 -7.85 6.86 18.27
N GLU A 52 -7.43 5.65 18.62
CA GLU A 52 -7.63 5.14 19.98
C GLU A 52 -6.94 6.07 21.01
N PRO A 53 -7.52 6.25 22.22
CA PRO A 53 -6.98 7.19 23.22
C PRO A 53 -5.51 6.97 23.57
N ALA A 54 -5.02 5.73 23.50
CA ALA A 54 -3.63 5.38 23.75
C ALA A 54 -2.64 6.03 22.77
N PHE A 55 -3.09 6.41 21.57
CA PHE A 55 -2.25 6.92 20.49
C PHE A 55 -2.58 8.36 20.09
N ALA A 56 -3.78 8.86 20.37
CA ALA A 56 -4.27 10.14 19.85
C ALA A 56 -3.44 11.38 20.25
N THR A 57 -2.96 11.44 21.50
CA THR A 57 -2.28 12.64 22.01
C THR A 57 -0.91 12.83 21.36
N GLY A 58 -0.73 13.95 20.66
CA GLY A 58 0.54 14.31 20.03
C GLY A 58 0.84 13.57 18.71
N ILE A 59 -0.09 12.75 18.22
CA ILE A 59 0.12 11.87 17.06
C ILE A 59 0.52 12.62 15.78
N GLU A 60 0.01 13.84 15.62
CA GLU A 60 0.26 14.74 14.47
C GLU A 60 1.73 15.19 14.37
N SER A 61 2.51 15.02 15.44
CA SER A 61 3.91 15.47 15.55
C SER A 61 4.93 14.32 15.59
N LEU A 62 4.47 13.07 15.44
CA LEU A 62 5.36 11.92 15.47
C LEU A 62 6.21 11.86 14.21
N ILE A 63 5.55 11.78 13.04
CA ILE A 63 6.18 11.65 11.73
C ILE A 63 5.41 12.53 10.72
N PRO A 64 6.10 13.44 10.00
CA PRO A 64 7.46 13.90 10.25
C PRO A 64 7.54 14.66 11.59
N GLY A 65 8.63 14.46 12.34
CA GLY A 65 8.80 15.13 13.63
C GLY A 65 9.85 14.46 14.51
N ASN A 66 9.46 14.11 15.73
CA ASN A 66 10.37 13.62 16.77
C ASN A 66 10.83 12.17 16.55
N TYR A 67 10.21 11.44 15.62
CA TYR A 67 10.48 10.04 15.35
C TYR A 67 10.65 9.79 13.85
N ASP A 68 11.25 8.65 13.54
CA ASP A 68 11.29 8.05 12.21
C ASP A 68 10.48 6.74 12.17
N PHE A 69 10.45 6.10 10.99
CA PHE A 69 9.73 4.84 10.77
C PHE A 69 10.25 3.64 11.59
N THR A 70 11.35 3.80 12.34
CA THR A 70 11.91 2.75 13.22
C THR A 70 11.66 3.09 14.68
N THR A 71 12.06 4.29 15.08
CA THR A 71 12.06 4.78 16.46
C THR A 71 10.65 5.03 17.01
N VAL A 72 9.66 5.32 16.14
CA VAL A 72 8.27 5.52 16.56
C VAL A 72 7.67 4.27 17.23
N PHE A 73 8.03 3.10 16.72
CA PHE A 73 7.53 1.82 17.23
C PHE A 73 8.31 1.37 18.46
N SER A 74 9.65 1.47 18.44
CA SER A 74 10.46 1.11 19.61
C SER A 74 10.19 2.02 20.82
N ALA A 75 9.75 3.25 20.58
CA ALA A 75 9.31 4.18 21.63
C ALA A 75 7.84 3.98 22.07
N GLY A 76 7.14 2.98 21.52
CA GLY A 76 5.76 2.64 21.86
C GLY A 76 4.74 3.72 21.48
N LYS A 77 5.05 4.58 20.51
CA LYS A 77 4.16 5.68 20.10
C LYS A 77 3.07 5.26 19.12
N LEU A 78 3.30 4.18 18.37
CA LEU A 78 2.35 3.58 17.44
C LEU A 78 2.38 2.06 17.58
N PRO A 79 1.26 1.35 17.31
CA PRO A 79 1.28 -0.10 17.20
C PRO A 79 2.05 -0.50 15.93
N GLN A 80 2.79 -1.62 15.99
CA GLN A 80 3.66 -2.05 14.90
C GLN A 80 2.87 -2.41 13.63
N THR A 81 1.71 -3.07 13.77
CA THR A 81 0.93 -3.58 12.65
C THR A 81 -0.58 -3.37 12.77
N ALA A 82 -1.14 -3.48 13.97
CA ALA A 82 -2.59 -3.40 14.19
C ALA A 82 -3.14 -1.99 13.87
N LEU A 83 -3.67 -1.81 12.67
CA LEU A 83 -4.36 -0.61 12.25
C LEU A 83 -5.80 -0.59 12.80
N PHE A 84 -6.47 -1.74 12.77
CA PHE A 84 -7.86 -1.88 13.19
C PHE A 84 -8.03 -2.89 14.32
N SER A 85 -9.13 -2.74 15.08
CA SER A 85 -9.46 -3.64 16.18
C SER A 85 -9.92 -5.01 15.68
N ASP A 86 -9.57 -6.06 16.43
CA ASP A 86 -10.15 -7.41 16.32
C ASP A 86 -11.44 -7.58 17.14
N VAL A 87 -11.82 -6.57 17.95
CA VAL A 87 -13.05 -6.60 18.75
C VAL A 87 -14.25 -6.39 17.83
N SER A 88 -15.18 -7.34 17.86
CA SER A 88 -16.31 -7.47 16.94
C SER A 88 -17.43 -6.44 17.16
N VAL A 89 -17.13 -5.15 17.27
CA VAL A 89 -18.18 -4.13 17.26
C VAL A 89 -18.90 -4.04 15.92
N LEU A 90 -18.37 -4.69 14.86
CA LEU A 90 -18.91 -4.61 13.49
C LEU A 90 -18.89 -5.95 12.77
N PRO A 91 -20.05 -6.61 12.57
CA PRO A 91 -20.15 -7.83 11.77
C PRO A 91 -19.58 -7.60 10.36
N GLY A 92 -18.61 -8.43 9.96
CA GLY A 92 -18.00 -8.41 8.62
C GLY A 92 -16.77 -7.49 8.44
N LEU A 93 -16.24 -6.86 9.50
CA LEU A 93 -14.97 -6.11 9.44
C LEU A 93 -13.78 -6.89 9.99
N THR A 94 -13.52 -8.06 9.41
CA THR A 94 -12.38 -8.92 9.72
C THR A 94 -11.14 -8.48 8.93
N PRO A 95 -9.96 -9.10 9.16
CA PRO A 95 -8.94 -9.16 8.12
C PRO A 95 -9.55 -9.61 6.79
N LEU A 96 -9.03 -9.07 5.70
CA LEU A 96 -9.39 -9.55 4.37
C LEU A 96 -8.72 -10.92 4.14
N VAL A 97 -9.48 -11.87 3.57
CA VAL A 97 -9.00 -13.19 3.17
C VAL A 97 -9.23 -13.35 1.68
N THR A 98 -8.14 -13.49 0.93
CA THR A 98 -8.12 -13.55 -0.53
C THR A 98 -7.66 -14.90 -1.07
N GLY A 99 -7.15 -15.78 -0.19
CA GLY A 99 -6.50 -17.03 -0.57
C GLY A 99 -5.07 -16.84 -1.10
N THR A 100 -4.47 -15.66 -0.90
CA THR A 100 -3.13 -15.33 -1.40
C THR A 100 -2.12 -15.22 -0.25
N ALA A 101 -0.83 -15.13 -0.59
CA ALA A 101 0.24 -14.95 0.40
C ALA A 101 0.10 -13.67 1.25
N SER A 102 -0.68 -12.69 0.78
CA SER A 102 -0.93 -11.42 1.49
C SER A 102 -1.89 -11.56 2.67
N ASP A 103 -2.65 -12.65 2.79
CA ASP A 103 -3.62 -12.84 3.88
C ASP A 103 -2.96 -12.82 5.26
N ALA A 104 -1.74 -13.38 5.38
CA ALA A 104 -0.97 -13.34 6.61
C ALA A 104 -0.58 -11.90 7.01
N LEU A 105 -0.27 -11.05 6.03
CA LEU A 105 0.00 -9.63 6.26
C LEU A 105 -1.28 -8.90 6.69
N PHE A 106 -2.40 -9.15 6.01
CA PHE A 106 -3.69 -8.53 6.32
C PHE A 106 -4.16 -8.87 7.74
N ALA A 107 -3.93 -10.12 8.17
CA ALA A 107 -4.21 -10.57 9.52
C ALA A 107 -3.41 -9.80 10.60
N LEU A 108 -2.14 -9.48 10.36
CA LEU A 108 -1.33 -8.66 11.29
C LEU A 108 -1.89 -7.24 11.45
N GLY A 109 -2.65 -6.75 10.47
CA GLY A 109 -3.27 -5.44 10.46
C GLY A 109 -4.46 -5.27 11.39
N VAL A 110 -4.96 -6.37 11.97
CA VAL A 110 -6.13 -6.38 12.84
C VAL A 110 -5.78 -7.05 14.16
N GLY A 111 -5.99 -6.34 15.27
CA GLY A 111 -5.62 -6.82 16.59
C GLY A 111 -5.72 -5.74 17.66
N THR A 112 -5.15 -6.00 18.83
CA THR A 112 -5.05 -5.03 19.93
C THR A 112 -3.60 -4.92 20.43
N PRO A 113 -3.11 -3.72 20.78
CA PRO A 113 -3.79 -2.42 20.64
C PRO A 113 -3.83 -1.93 19.17
N ASN A 114 -4.99 -1.47 18.69
CA ASN A 114 -5.18 -0.93 17.33
C ASN A 114 -5.01 0.59 17.28
N LEU A 115 -4.64 1.13 16.10
CA LEU A 115 -4.46 2.56 15.92
C LEU A 115 -5.77 3.33 15.68
N ILE A 116 -6.52 2.95 14.66
CA ILE A 116 -7.76 3.63 14.23
C ILE A 116 -8.93 3.07 15.02
N ASN A 117 -9.75 3.96 15.56
CA ASN A 117 -10.92 3.58 16.34
C ASN A 117 -12.03 2.95 15.49
N ASN A 118 -12.87 2.16 16.15
CA ASN A 118 -13.93 1.43 15.45
C ASN A 118 -15.01 2.33 14.84
N SER A 119 -15.27 3.51 15.42
CA SER A 119 -16.24 4.48 14.88
C SER A 119 -15.82 5.01 13.51
N THR A 120 -14.52 5.30 13.33
CA THR A 120 -13.96 5.75 12.06
C THR A 120 -14.00 4.65 11.01
N ARG A 121 -13.58 3.42 11.37
CA ARG A 121 -13.65 2.29 10.43
C ARG A 121 -15.10 2.00 10.02
N LEU A 122 -16.05 2.07 10.97
CA LEU A 122 -17.48 1.88 10.68
C LEU A 122 -18.01 2.90 9.69
N SER A 123 -17.81 4.17 9.98
CA SER A 123 -18.35 5.27 9.17
C SER A 123 -17.78 5.24 7.75
N PHE A 124 -16.49 4.95 7.61
CA PHE A 124 -15.85 4.74 6.31
C PHE A 124 -16.50 3.59 5.53
N VAL A 125 -16.59 2.39 6.13
CA VAL A 125 -17.13 1.22 5.42
C VAL A 125 -18.64 1.35 5.17
N THR A 126 -19.37 2.05 6.04
CA THR A 126 -20.79 2.37 5.80
C THR A 126 -20.93 3.25 4.57
N ASP A 127 -20.13 4.32 4.45
CA ASP A 127 -20.11 5.17 3.25
C ASP A 127 -19.77 4.36 1.98
N ALA A 128 -18.79 3.46 2.06
CA ALA A 128 -18.44 2.56 0.96
C ALA A 128 -19.59 1.60 0.58
N LYS A 129 -20.34 1.09 1.55
CA LYS A 129 -21.53 0.25 1.28
C LYS A 129 -22.69 1.07 0.69
N THR A 130 -22.85 2.32 1.10
CA THR A 130 -23.93 3.20 0.64
C THR A 130 -23.68 3.75 -0.77
N TYR A 131 -22.46 4.23 -1.04
CA TYR A 131 -22.11 4.91 -2.30
C TYR A 131 -21.26 4.04 -3.24
N GLY A 132 -21.03 2.79 -2.87
CA GLY A 132 -20.17 1.86 -3.60
C GLY A 132 -18.72 1.98 -3.20
N PHE A 133 -18.05 0.84 -3.16
CA PHE A 133 -16.60 0.74 -3.16
C PHE A 133 -16.02 1.23 -4.49
N ASP A 134 -14.75 1.65 -4.50
CA ASP A 134 -14.04 1.98 -5.73
C ASP A 134 -14.11 0.83 -6.76
N GLY A 135 -14.31 1.19 -8.02
CA GLY A 135 -14.52 0.21 -9.08
C GLY A 135 -13.31 -0.69 -9.34
N ALA A 136 -12.09 -0.24 -9.01
CA ALA A 136 -10.87 -0.98 -9.27
C ALA A 136 -10.58 -2.07 -8.22
N LEU A 137 -11.45 -2.22 -7.22
CA LEU A 137 -11.32 -3.27 -6.22
C LEU A 137 -11.67 -4.65 -6.78
N PRO A 138 -10.99 -5.73 -6.34
CA PRO A 138 -11.26 -7.07 -6.82
C PRO A 138 -12.73 -7.47 -6.67
N THR A 139 -13.28 -8.14 -7.69
CA THR A 139 -14.66 -8.66 -7.68
C THR A 139 -14.93 -9.58 -6.49
N ALA A 140 -13.93 -10.30 -5.99
CA ALA A 140 -14.05 -11.12 -4.78
C ALA A 140 -14.40 -10.29 -3.52
N LEU A 141 -14.07 -9.00 -3.50
CA LEU A 141 -14.33 -8.09 -2.37
C LEU A 141 -15.67 -7.35 -2.52
N THR A 142 -16.03 -6.94 -3.74
CA THR A 142 -17.21 -6.09 -3.98
C THR A 142 -18.42 -6.86 -4.50
N GLY A 143 -18.23 -8.07 -5.03
CA GLY A 143 -19.26 -8.81 -5.78
C GLY A 143 -19.59 -8.20 -7.16
N ALA A 144 -18.94 -7.09 -7.53
CA ALA A 144 -19.16 -6.38 -8.78
C ALA A 144 -18.00 -6.60 -9.76
N ALA A 145 -18.28 -6.54 -11.05
CA ALA A 145 -17.23 -6.54 -12.07
C ALA A 145 -16.30 -5.33 -11.88
N GLN A 146 -15.00 -5.56 -11.95
CA GLN A 146 -14.00 -4.49 -11.84
C GLN A 146 -14.19 -3.46 -12.95
N THR A 147 -14.16 -2.19 -12.57
CA THR A 147 -14.13 -1.04 -13.48
C THR A 147 -12.94 -0.14 -13.10
N LEU A 148 -12.44 0.68 -14.02
CA LEU A 148 -11.38 1.64 -13.69
C LEU A 148 -11.94 2.99 -13.20
N GLN A 149 -13.20 3.00 -12.76
CA GLN A 149 -13.94 4.21 -12.36
C GLN A 149 -13.90 4.43 -10.85
N LEU A 150 -13.89 5.70 -10.46
CA LEU A 150 -14.02 6.12 -9.07
C LEU A 150 -15.48 5.96 -8.61
N ALA A 151 -15.68 5.65 -7.33
CA ALA A 151 -17.00 5.70 -6.72
C ALA A 151 -17.58 7.12 -6.80
N THR A 152 -18.91 7.26 -6.94
CA THR A 152 -19.56 8.57 -7.05
C THR A 152 -20.42 8.87 -5.83
N GLY A 153 -20.56 10.16 -5.48
CA GLY A 153 -21.38 10.58 -4.36
C GLY A 153 -20.84 10.25 -2.96
N VAL A 154 -19.57 9.83 -2.85
CA VAL A 154 -18.93 9.52 -1.55
C VAL A 154 -18.97 10.74 -0.62
N THR A 155 -19.25 10.51 0.67
CA THR A 155 -19.43 11.60 1.64
C THR A 155 -18.43 11.54 2.81
N HIS A 156 -17.86 10.37 3.08
CA HIS A 156 -16.89 10.23 4.16
C HIS A 156 -15.64 11.10 3.89
N PRO A 157 -15.22 11.99 4.80
CA PRO A 157 -14.14 12.95 4.56
C PRO A 157 -12.82 12.30 4.10
N LEU A 158 -12.43 11.15 4.67
CA LEU A 158 -11.24 10.41 4.22
C LEU A 158 -11.39 9.84 2.80
N ARG A 159 -12.58 9.43 2.37
CA ARG A 159 -12.83 8.94 1.00
C ARG A 159 -12.80 10.08 0.00
N VAL A 160 -13.42 11.22 0.33
CA VAL A 160 -13.34 12.43 -0.49
C VAL A 160 -11.89 12.91 -0.63
N ALA A 161 -11.13 12.92 0.47
CA ALA A 161 -9.72 13.29 0.43
C ALA A 161 -8.89 12.30 -0.43
N ALA A 162 -9.14 11.00 -0.33
CA ALA A 162 -8.50 9.99 -1.19
C ALA A 162 -8.80 10.24 -2.68
N GLN A 163 -10.05 10.58 -3.03
CA GLN A 163 -10.43 10.92 -4.41
C GLN A 163 -9.71 12.16 -4.94
N ARG A 164 -9.51 13.19 -4.11
CA ARG A 164 -8.77 14.40 -4.49
C ARG A 164 -7.29 14.14 -4.78
N ASN A 165 -6.73 13.05 -4.25
CA ASN A 165 -5.34 12.64 -4.45
C ASN A 165 -5.21 11.44 -5.39
N ASP A 166 -6.30 10.99 -5.99
CA ASP A 166 -6.29 9.86 -6.91
C ASP A 166 -5.85 10.31 -8.30
N LEU A 167 -4.77 9.75 -8.83
CA LEU A 167 -4.24 10.16 -10.13
C LEU A 167 -5.05 9.63 -11.33
N ARG A 168 -6.17 8.94 -11.08
CA ARG A 168 -7.20 8.70 -12.11
C ARG A 168 -8.09 9.92 -12.28
N ALA A 169 -8.30 10.69 -11.21
CA ALA A 169 -9.06 11.93 -11.18
C ALA A 169 -8.17 13.13 -11.54
N GLY A 170 -8.56 13.93 -12.54
CA GLY A 170 -7.95 15.25 -12.78
C GLY A 170 -6.50 15.25 -13.28
N TRP A 171 -5.77 14.14 -13.25
CA TRP A 171 -4.45 14.04 -13.84
C TRP A 171 -4.56 14.04 -15.38
N THR A 172 -4.01 15.09 -15.99
CA THR A 172 -3.93 15.27 -17.44
C THR A 172 -2.66 14.68 -18.05
N GLY A 173 -1.86 13.97 -17.26
CA GLY A 173 -0.62 13.37 -17.72
C GLY A 173 0.54 14.36 -17.89
N PRO A 174 1.75 13.86 -18.14
CA PRO A 174 2.70 14.60 -18.95
C PRO A 174 2.10 14.82 -20.36
N VAL A 175 2.61 15.78 -21.13
CA VAL A 175 2.15 16.04 -22.52
C VAL A 175 1.97 14.71 -23.25
N SER A 176 0.92 14.53 -24.07
CA SER A 176 0.48 13.24 -24.66
C SER A 176 1.55 12.43 -25.42
N THR A 177 2.76 12.98 -25.54
CA THR A 177 3.97 12.47 -26.18
C THR A 177 5.06 12.00 -25.21
N SER A 178 4.87 12.13 -23.90
CA SER A 178 5.95 11.86 -22.93
C SER A 178 5.97 10.39 -22.51
N PRO A 179 7.12 9.70 -22.62
CA PRO A 179 7.26 8.32 -22.20
C PRO A 179 7.22 8.19 -20.67
N MET A 180 6.64 7.09 -20.20
CA MET A 180 6.42 6.80 -18.79
C MET A 180 6.83 5.38 -18.43
N LEU A 181 7.60 5.25 -17.35
CA LEU A 181 7.95 3.96 -16.77
C LEU A 181 7.31 3.81 -15.38
N LEU A 182 6.39 2.87 -15.24
CA LEU A 182 5.82 2.46 -13.96
C LEU A 182 6.54 1.21 -13.47
N CYS A 183 7.57 1.40 -12.66
CA CYS A 183 8.36 0.30 -12.11
C CYS A 183 7.96 -0.02 -10.67
N GLY A 184 7.77 -1.29 -10.34
CA GLY A 184 7.49 -1.79 -8.99
C GLY A 184 7.66 -3.31 -8.93
N GLY A 185 7.11 -3.97 -7.91
CA GLY A 185 7.17 -5.43 -7.78
C GLY A 185 5.83 -6.00 -7.31
N ASN A 186 5.37 -7.11 -7.91
CA ASN A 186 4.04 -7.69 -7.60
C ASN A 186 3.85 -8.13 -6.13
N GLY A 187 4.93 -8.41 -5.41
CA GLY A 187 4.92 -8.82 -4.00
C GLY A 187 5.01 -7.67 -3.00
N ASP A 188 4.84 -6.43 -3.43
CA ASP A 188 5.02 -5.25 -2.58
C ASP A 188 3.98 -5.20 -1.45
N PRO A 189 4.38 -5.33 -0.17
CA PRO A 189 3.47 -5.38 0.96
C PRO A 189 3.08 -3.99 1.46
N THR A 190 3.72 -2.94 0.95
CA THR A 190 3.52 -1.55 1.39
C THR A 190 2.70 -0.76 0.39
N VAL A 191 2.84 -1.01 -0.91
CA VAL A 191 2.01 -0.40 -1.96
C VAL A 191 1.67 -1.47 -2.98
N PHE A 192 0.47 -2.05 -2.89
CA PHE A 192 0.10 -3.20 -3.71
C PHE A 192 0.15 -2.85 -5.19
N PHE A 193 1.05 -3.54 -5.92
CA PHE A 193 1.39 -3.24 -7.30
C PHE A 193 0.20 -3.40 -8.25
N ASP A 194 -0.60 -4.45 -8.07
CA ASP A 194 -1.74 -4.69 -8.94
C ASP A 194 -2.85 -3.65 -8.74
N LEU A 195 -3.12 -3.28 -7.49
CA LEU A 195 -4.16 -2.30 -7.15
C LEU A 195 -3.76 -0.85 -7.49
N ASN A 196 -2.46 -0.57 -7.61
CA ASN A 196 -1.97 0.75 -7.96
C ASN A 196 -1.36 0.80 -9.36
N THR A 197 -0.16 0.26 -9.54
CA THR A 197 0.59 0.34 -10.80
C THR A 197 -0.20 -0.23 -11.99
N ARG A 198 -0.79 -1.42 -11.87
CA ARG A 198 -1.52 -2.03 -13.00
C ARG A 198 -2.84 -1.32 -13.30
N VAL A 199 -3.58 -0.93 -12.26
CA VAL A 199 -4.79 -0.11 -12.42
C VAL A 199 -4.46 1.19 -13.16
N MET A 200 -3.38 1.88 -12.77
CA MET A 200 -2.99 3.13 -13.43
C MET A 200 -2.47 2.93 -14.84
N ALA A 201 -1.73 1.86 -15.11
CA ALA A 201 -1.29 1.57 -16.47
C ALA A 201 -2.49 1.48 -17.42
N GLY A 202 -3.55 0.76 -17.03
CA GLY A 202 -4.77 0.66 -17.82
C GLY A 202 -5.51 2.01 -17.98
N VAL A 203 -5.49 2.88 -16.96
CA VAL A 203 -6.11 4.21 -17.05
C VAL A 203 -5.29 5.17 -17.92
N TRP A 204 -3.97 5.11 -17.82
CA TRP A 204 -3.06 6.06 -18.48
C TRP A 204 -2.77 5.67 -19.92
N ASP A 205 -2.72 4.38 -20.26
CA ASP A 205 -2.62 3.90 -21.65
C ASP A 205 -3.75 4.47 -22.53
N ALA A 206 -4.94 4.65 -21.97
CA ALA A 206 -6.07 5.26 -22.67
C ALA A 206 -5.96 6.79 -22.82
N LYS A 207 -5.02 7.44 -22.13
CA LYS A 207 -4.88 8.91 -22.05
C LYS A 207 -3.64 9.45 -22.79
N VAL A 208 -2.66 8.62 -23.10
CA VAL A 208 -1.43 9.01 -23.81
C VAL A 208 -1.33 8.35 -25.17
N ALA A 209 -0.41 8.81 -26.05
CA ALA A 209 -0.17 8.12 -27.31
C ALA A 209 0.27 6.66 -27.04
N GLY A 210 -0.20 5.74 -27.88
CA GLY A 210 0.03 4.31 -27.71
C GLY A 210 1.52 3.98 -27.63
N GLY A 211 1.88 3.11 -26.67
CA GLY A 211 3.26 2.66 -26.46
C GLY A 211 4.09 3.56 -25.54
N LEU A 212 3.52 4.62 -24.97
CA LEU A 212 4.25 5.50 -24.04
C LEU A 212 4.23 5.04 -22.59
N VAL A 213 3.28 4.21 -22.15
CA VAL A 213 3.32 3.63 -20.79
C VAL A 213 4.01 2.27 -20.84
N THR A 214 5.08 2.16 -20.07
CA THR A 214 5.80 0.90 -19.85
C THR A 214 5.63 0.49 -18.40
N VAL A 215 5.15 -0.72 -18.15
CA VAL A 215 5.08 -1.31 -16.80
C VAL A 215 6.23 -2.27 -16.60
N LEU A 216 7.01 -2.06 -15.54
CA LEU A 216 8.05 -2.97 -15.11
C LEU A 216 7.70 -3.56 -13.74
N ASP A 217 7.45 -4.87 -13.73
CA ASP A 217 7.43 -5.69 -12.53
C ASP A 217 8.81 -6.34 -12.36
N VAL A 218 9.62 -5.85 -11.41
CA VAL A 218 10.97 -6.38 -11.14
C VAL A 218 10.93 -7.76 -10.47
N ASP A 219 9.78 -8.16 -9.92
CA ASP A 219 9.57 -9.47 -9.28
C ASP A 219 8.85 -10.45 -10.24
N SER A 220 8.96 -10.20 -11.55
CA SER A 220 8.52 -11.11 -12.59
C SER A 220 9.73 -11.76 -13.27
N SER A 221 9.54 -12.96 -13.83
CA SER A 221 10.55 -13.57 -14.68
C SER A 221 10.77 -12.74 -15.96
N PRO A 222 12.00 -12.73 -16.53
CA PRO A 222 12.23 -12.20 -17.87
C PRO A 222 11.30 -12.90 -18.88
N THR A 223 10.69 -12.12 -19.78
CA THR A 223 9.73 -12.67 -20.75
C THR A 223 10.41 -13.34 -21.94
N SER A 224 11.65 -12.95 -22.26
CA SER A 224 12.49 -13.56 -23.29
C SER A 224 13.96 -13.18 -23.09
N ALA A 225 14.85 -13.72 -23.93
CA ALA A 225 16.24 -13.28 -24.00
C ALA A 225 16.41 -11.81 -24.44
N SER A 226 15.39 -11.21 -25.04
CA SER A 226 15.37 -9.82 -25.50
C SER A 226 14.57 -8.89 -24.59
N ASP A 227 14.18 -9.34 -23.40
CA ASP A 227 13.48 -8.50 -22.42
C ASP A 227 14.39 -7.32 -22.01
N PRO A 228 13.99 -6.05 -22.26
CA PRO A 228 14.82 -4.88 -22.00
C PRO A 228 15.13 -4.68 -20.50
N PHE A 229 14.36 -5.34 -19.62
CA PHE A 229 14.53 -5.27 -18.17
C PHE A 229 15.00 -6.60 -17.56
N ALA A 230 15.47 -7.56 -18.36
CA ALA A 230 15.93 -8.86 -17.88
C ALA A 230 16.95 -8.76 -16.74
N ALA A 231 17.93 -7.86 -16.86
CA ALA A 231 18.94 -7.66 -15.83
C ALA A 231 18.35 -7.16 -14.50
N ALA A 232 17.36 -6.27 -14.54
CA ALA A 232 16.69 -5.77 -13.35
C ALA A 232 15.88 -6.88 -12.65
N LYS A 233 15.16 -7.71 -13.43
CA LYS A 233 14.37 -8.84 -12.94
C LYS A 233 15.23 -9.95 -12.32
N VAL A 234 16.31 -10.33 -13.01
CA VAL A 234 17.27 -11.32 -12.51
C VAL A 234 17.95 -10.79 -11.24
N GLY A 235 18.43 -9.55 -11.27
CA GLY A 235 19.06 -8.91 -10.11
C GLY A 235 18.13 -8.88 -8.89
N PHE A 236 16.88 -8.46 -9.07
CA PHE A 236 15.87 -8.46 -8.01
C PHE A 236 15.66 -9.86 -7.43
N THR A 237 15.43 -10.86 -8.30
CA THR A 237 15.23 -12.26 -7.88
C THR A 237 16.42 -12.76 -7.06
N THR A 238 17.65 -12.53 -7.53
CA THR A 238 18.87 -12.92 -6.81
C THR A 238 18.97 -12.24 -5.45
N THR A 239 18.73 -10.93 -5.35
CA THR A 239 18.81 -10.21 -4.06
C THR A 239 17.70 -10.61 -3.09
N LYS A 240 16.49 -10.86 -3.60
CA LYS A 240 15.36 -11.39 -2.80
C LYS A 240 15.69 -12.78 -2.24
N THR A 241 16.21 -13.70 -3.06
CA THR A 241 16.66 -15.02 -2.61
C THR A 241 17.79 -14.91 -1.61
N SER A 242 18.79 -14.05 -1.84
CA SER A 242 19.90 -13.84 -0.90
C SER A 242 19.42 -13.33 0.46
N THR A 243 18.47 -12.39 0.48
CA THR A 243 17.85 -11.87 1.71
C THR A 243 17.13 -12.98 2.47
N TYR A 244 16.36 -13.80 1.77
CA TYR A 244 15.67 -14.95 2.35
C TYR A 244 16.67 -15.95 2.95
N THR A 245 17.67 -16.39 2.16
CA THR A 245 18.65 -17.38 2.61
C THR A 245 19.46 -16.89 3.80
N ALA A 246 19.90 -15.63 3.81
CA ALA A 246 20.64 -15.06 4.92
C ALA A 246 19.81 -15.06 6.22
N ALA A 247 18.57 -14.61 6.16
CA ALA A 247 17.67 -14.60 7.32
C ALA A 247 17.32 -16.02 7.81
N TYR A 248 17.09 -16.96 6.89
CA TYR A 248 16.86 -18.36 7.22
C TYR A 248 18.07 -18.96 7.95
N SER A 249 19.28 -18.82 7.39
CA SER A 249 20.52 -19.33 7.99
C SER A 249 20.81 -18.71 9.35
N ALA A 250 20.57 -17.40 9.51
CA ALA A 250 20.73 -16.72 10.79
C ALA A 250 19.75 -17.26 11.86
N ALA A 251 18.50 -17.53 11.49
CA ALA A 251 17.52 -18.12 12.41
C ALA A 251 17.91 -19.55 12.83
N ILE A 252 18.34 -20.40 11.88
CA ILE A 252 18.84 -21.74 12.19
C ILE A 252 20.06 -21.68 13.12
N ALA A 253 21.01 -20.79 12.86
CA ALA A 253 22.19 -20.59 13.72
C ALA A 253 21.80 -20.11 15.13
N ALA A 254 20.69 -19.38 15.27
CA ALA A 254 20.11 -18.99 16.55
C ALA A 254 19.27 -20.09 17.23
N GLY A 255 19.28 -21.33 16.72
CA GLY A 255 18.59 -22.48 17.30
C GLY A 255 17.09 -22.55 16.99
N LYS A 256 16.60 -21.78 16.01
CA LYS A 256 15.20 -21.83 15.56
C LYS A 256 14.91 -23.11 14.77
N THR A 257 13.68 -23.59 14.86
CA THR A 257 13.20 -24.71 14.03
C THR A 257 13.16 -24.29 12.55
N PRO A 258 13.17 -25.25 11.59
CA PRO A 258 13.00 -24.94 10.17
C PRO A 258 11.75 -24.11 9.84
N THR A 259 10.65 -24.34 10.56
CA THR A 259 9.41 -23.57 10.41
C THR A 259 9.58 -22.12 10.88
N GLU A 260 10.14 -21.91 12.07
CA GLU A 260 10.43 -20.56 12.58
C GLU A 260 11.42 -19.81 11.67
N ALA A 261 12.44 -20.52 11.15
CA ALA A 261 13.41 -19.95 10.22
C ALA A 261 12.77 -19.54 8.89
N THR A 262 11.83 -20.34 8.38
CA THR A 262 11.04 -20.02 7.18
C THR A 262 10.23 -18.74 7.40
N THR A 263 9.56 -18.62 8.55
CA THR A 263 8.81 -17.41 8.91
C THR A 263 9.72 -16.19 9.03
N ALA A 264 10.85 -16.31 9.74
CA ALA A 264 11.81 -15.21 9.88
C ALA A 264 12.36 -14.74 8.52
N ALA A 265 12.67 -15.67 7.62
CA ALA A 265 13.11 -15.37 6.26
C ALA A 265 12.04 -14.66 5.42
N ALA A 266 10.79 -15.12 5.50
CA ALA A 266 9.66 -14.45 4.86
C ALA A 266 9.48 -13.02 5.39
N THR A 267 9.49 -12.84 6.72
CA THR A 267 9.39 -11.51 7.36
C THR A 267 10.52 -10.58 6.93
N ALA A 268 11.76 -11.08 6.80
CA ALA A 268 12.90 -10.29 6.34
C ALA A 268 12.68 -9.78 4.89
N VAL A 269 12.22 -10.65 3.99
CA VAL A 269 11.89 -10.25 2.61
C VAL A 269 10.74 -9.24 2.60
N THR A 270 9.64 -9.52 3.29
CA THR A 270 8.47 -8.62 3.37
C THR A 270 8.86 -7.24 3.89
N SER A 271 9.66 -7.17 4.96
CA SER A 271 10.07 -5.90 5.57
C SER A 271 11.01 -5.09 4.67
N ALA A 272 11.89 -5.77 3.94
CA ALA A 272 12.84 -5.11 3.03
C ALA A 272 12.26 -4.80 1.65
N TYR A 273 11.11 -5.38 1.28
CA TYR A 273 10.63 -5.42 -0.10
C TYR A 273 10.52 -4.02 -0.72
N HIS A 274 9.68 -3.17 -0.12
CA HIS A 274 9.33 -1.87 -0.68
C HIS A 274 10.51 -0.89 -0.63
N GLY A 275 11.09 -0.69 0.56
CA GLY A 275 12.13 0.33 0.77
C GLY A 275 13.57 -0.11 0.48
N GLY A 276 13.84 -1.41 0.38
CA GLY A 276 15.19 -1.95 0.23
C GLY A 276 15.40 -2.72 -1.08
N LEU A 277 14.53 -3.67 -1.40
CA LEU A 277 14.73 -4.59 -2.52
C LEU A 277 14.34 -3.96 -3.87
N VAL A 278 13.17 -3.33 -3.98
CA VAL A 278 12.68 -2.74 -5.24
C VAL A 278 13.48 -1.51 -5.73
N PRO A 279 13.85 -0.52 -4.87
CA PRO A 279 14.37 0.77 -5.34
C PRO A 279 15.63 0.68 -6.20
N PRO A 280 16.67 -0.13 -5.85
CA PRO A 280 17.89 -0.20 -6.66
C PRO A 280 17.63 -0.58 -8.12
N PHE A 281 16.74 -1.56 -8.34
CA PHE A 281 16.43 -2.07 -9.68
C PHE A 281 15.51 -1.13 -10.44
N CYS A 282 14.51 -0.54 -9.79
CA CYS A 282 13.67 0.46 -10.45
C CYS A 282 14.44 1.72 -10.82
N ASN A 283 15.36 2.20 -9.98
CA ASN A 283 16.19 3.35 -10.30
C ASN A 283 17.16 3.05 -11.46
N ALA A 284 17.75 1.85 -11.49
CA ALA A 284 18.59 1.44 -12.61
C ALA A 284 17.79 1.33 -13.92
N ALA A 285 16.62 0.67 -13.89
CA ALA A 285 15.75 0.53 -15.04
C ALA A 285 15.25 1.88 -15.57
N ALA A 286 14.88 2.80 -14.69
CA ALA A 286 14.46 4.15 -15.07
C ALA A 286 15.59 4.91 -15.80
N ARG A 287 16.82 4.86 -15.29
CA ARG A 287 17.97 5.49 -15.98
C ARG A 287 18.19 4.92 -17.37
N GLY A 288 18.11 3.60 -17.53
CA GLY A 288 18.22 2.95 -18.84
C GLY A 288 17.08 3.39 -19.77
N PHE A 289 15.84 3.27 -19.31
CA PHE A 289 14.64 3.62 -20.08
C PHE A 289 14.68 5.06 -20.62
N PHE A 290 15.00 6.03 -19.77
CA PHE A 290 15.00 7.44 -20.17
C PHE A 290 16.23 7.86 -20.98
N SER A 291 17.29 7.04 -21.05
CA SER A 291 18.46 7.35 -21.90
C SER A 291 18.18 7.21 -23.41
N HIS A 292 17.01 6.70 -23.78
CA HIS A 292 16.57 6.49 -25.16
C HIS A 292 15.75 7.65 -25.75
N PHE A 293 15.52 8.73 -24.99
CA PHE A 293 14.74 9.91 -25.37
C PHE A 293 15.57 11.17 -25.19
#